data_AF-A0A961RS77-F1
#
_entry.id   AF-A0A961RS77-F1
#
_cell.length_a   1.000
_cell.length_b   1.000
_cell.length_c   1.000
_cell.angle_alpha   90.00
_cell.angle_beta   90.00
_cell.angle_gamma   90.00
#
_symmetry.space_group_name_H-M   'P 1'
#
loop_
_entity.id
_entity.type
_entity.pdbx_description
1 polymer ?
#
loop_
_entity_poly.entity_id
_entity_poly.type
_entity_poly.pdbx_seq_one_letter_code
_entity_poly.pdbx_strand_id
1 'polypeptide(L)'
;SVIMSEDGQFCGHHGVDFRELNAVINDALDGEKPRGASTITMQTAKNLFLFNSRSLLRKAAEIPLAIYLDIVLPKKRIMEIYLNIAEWGDGTFGIEAAAQRYFKRPAANLSARQAALLTVALPNPFVRNPAKPGAGMRRLANLIERRAAKAGGYVGCVR
;
A
#
# COMPACT_ATOMS: atom_id res chain seq x y z
N SER A 1 -2.75 -5.92 7.02
CA SER A 1 -1.51 -5.15 7.24
C SER A 1 -1.32 -4.06 6.22
N VAL A 2 -1.33 -4.36 4.92
CA VAL A 2 -1.16 -3.37 3.83
C VAL A 2 -2.15 -2.21 3.91
N ILE A 3 -3.46 -2.49 3.99
CA ILE A 3 -4.49 -1.43 4.19
C ILE A 3 -4.11 -0.51 5.36
N MET A 4 -3.84 -1.07 6.53
CA MET A 4 -3.51 -0.26 7.71
C MET A 4 -2.18 0.52 7.64
N SER A 5 -1.31 0.21 6.68
CA SER A 5 -0.01 0.85 6.52
C SER A 5 -0.01 1.88 5.41
N GLU A 6 -0.64 1.55 4.28
CA GLU A 6 -0.60 2.36 3.05
C GLU A 6 -1.85 3.23 2.91
N ASP A 7 -3.01 2.77 3.38
CA ASP A 7 -4.30 3.40 3.12
C ASP A 7 -5.35 2.97 4.16
N GLY A 8 -5.29 3.58 5.35
CA GLY A 8 -6.11 3.19 6.50
C GLY A 8 -7.62 3.38 6.30
N GLN A 9 -8.04 4.12 5.28
CA GLN A 9 -9.44 4.37 4.93
C GLN A 9 -9.83 3.74 3.58
N PHE A 10 -9.05 2.77 3.08
CA PHE A 10 -9.28 2.12 1.78
C PHE A 10 -10.73 1.72 1.49
N CYS A 11 -11.42 1.14 2.49
CA CYS A 11 -12.81 0.72 2.37
C CYS A 11 -13.84 1.86 2.47
N GLY A 12 -13.43 3.05 2.93
CA GLY A 12 -14.29 4.20 3.19
C GLY A 12 -14.27 5.29 2.11
N HIS A 13 -13.36 5.22 1.13
CA HIS A 13 -13.28 6.19 0.04
C HIS A 13 -13.52 5.54 -1.33
N HIS A 14 -13.70 6.35 -2.38
CA HIS A 14 -13.97 5.88 -3.74
C HIS A 14 -12.79 6.15 -4.67
N GLY A 15 -11.72 5.36 -4.51
CA GLY A 15 -10.47 5.52 -5.25
C GLY A 15 -9.52 6.58 -4.69
N VAL A 16 -10.02 7.75 -4.29
CA VAL A 16 -9.22 8.83 -3.70
C VAL A 16 -9.76 9.23 -2.33
N ASP A 17 -8.88 9.36 -1.34
CA ASP A 17 -9.21 9.95 -0.05
C ASP A 17 -9.04 11.47 -0.13
N PHE A 18 -10.13 12.17 -0.44
CA PHE A 18 -10.12 13.63 -0.53
C PHE A 18 -9.90 14.31 0.83
N ARG A 19 -10.22 13.65 1.95
CA ARG A 19 -9.99 14.23 3.27
C ARG A 19 -8.48 14.26 3.54
N GLU A 20 -7.81 13.14 3.32
CA GLU A 20 -6.36 13.04 3.49
C GLU A 20 -5.61 13.91 2.47
N LEU A 21 -6.09 13.96 1.21
CA LEU A 21 -5.50 14.81 0.17
C LEU A 21 -5.57 16.30 0.55
N ASN A 22 -6.73 16.77 1.00
CA ASN A 22 -6.89 18.16 1.43
C ASN A 22 -6.05 18.49 2.66
N ALA A 23 -5.98 17.56 3.63
CA ALA A 23 -5.13 17.72 4.80
C ALA A 23 -3.65 17.89 4.41
N VAL A 24 -3.13 17.03 3.53
CA VAL A 24 -1.74 17.11 3.06
C VAL A 24 -1.47 18.39 2.25
N ILE A 25 -2.44 18.88 1.49
CA ILE A 25 -2.32 20.16 0.78
C ILE A 25 -2.22 21.32 1.78
N ASN A 26 -3.08 21.34 2.80
CA ASN A 26 -3.06 22.39 3.82
C ASN A 26 -1.76 22.38 4.62
N ASP A 27 -1.31 21.20 5.10
CA ASP A 27 -0.04 21.04 5.80
C ASP A 27 1.14 21.59 4.95
N ALA A 28 1.11 21.36 3.64
CA ALA A 28 2.14 21.85 2.73
C ALA A 28 2.09 23.37 2.51
N LEU A 29 0.89 23.97 2.49
CA LEU A 29 0.71 25.43 2.43
C LEU A 29 1.19 26.11 3.72
N ASP A 30 1.05 25.42 4.86
CA ASP A 30 1.53 25.86 6.18
C ASP A 30 3.04 25.65 6.37
N GLY A 31 3.75 25.13 5.35
CA GLY A 31 5.19 24.95 5.36
C GLY A 31 5.68 23.66 6.03
N GLU A 32 4.77 22.74 6.38
CA GLU A 32 5.15 21.44 6.90
C GLU A 32 5.71 20.53 5.81
N LYS A 33 6.46 19.49 6.22
CA LYS A 33 6.96 18.49 5.28
C LYS A 33 5.79 17.69 4.70
N PRO A 34 5.58 17.70 3.37
CA PRO A 34 4.47 16.99 2.77
C PRO A 34 4.60 15.48 3.01
N ARG A 35 3.50 14.87 3.49
CA ARG A 35 3.36 13.43 3.66
C ARG A 35 2.69 12.81 2.43
N GLY A 36 2.76 11.49 2.29
CA GLY A 36 2.14 10.81 1.16
C GLY A 36 0.63 10.68 1.32
N ALA A 37 -0.15 11.29 0.42
CA ALA A 37 -1.62 11.19 0.37
C ALA A 37 -2.14 10.16 -0.66
N SER A 38 -1.28 9.27 -1.17
CA SER A 38 -1.66 8.36 -2.26
C SER A 38 -2.35 7.11 -1.74
N THR A 39 -3.60 6.92 -2.13
CA THR A 39 -4.37 5.70 -1.81
C THR A 39 -3.83 4.48 -2.54
N ILE A 40 -4.24 3.29 -2.11
CA ILE A 40 -3.90 2.03 -2.80
C ILE A 40 -4.43 2.04 -4.23
N THR A 41 -5.63 2.57 -4.46
CA THR A 41 -6.21 2.64 -5.82
C THR A 41 -5.42 3.60 -6.72
N MET A 42 -4.95 4.74 -6.20
CA MET A 42 -4.06 5.65 -6.95
C MET A 42 -2.72 4.98 -7.29
N GLN A 43 -2.12 4.29 -6.33
CA GLN A 43 -0.88 3.54 -6.56
C GLN A 43 -1.07 2.44 -7.61
N THR A 44 -2.25 1.78 -7.61
CA THR A 44 -2.61 0.78 -8.60
C THR A 44 -2.75 1.40 -10.00
N ALA A 45 -3.50 2.50 -10.12
CA ALA A 45 -3.64 3.25 -11.37
C ALA A 45 -2.29 3.68 -11.94
N LYS A 46 -1.42 4.21 -11.07
CA LYS A 46 -0.06 4.62 -11.42
C LYS A 46 0.73 3.45 -12.00
N ASN A 47 0.73 2.29 -11.34
CA ASN A 47 1.55 1.15 -11.78
C ASN A 47 1.00 0.44 -13.03
N LEU A 48 -0.32 0.49 -13.27
CA LEU A 48 -0.93 -0.16 -14.44
C LEU A 48 -0.86 0.69 -15.71
N PHE A 49 -1.11 2.00 -15.60
CA PHE A 49 -1.38 2.85 -16.76
C PHE A 49 -0.37 3.97 -16.96
N LEU A 50 0.39 4.33 -15.92
CA LEU A 50 1.26 5.50 -15.97
C LEU A 50 2.73 5.07 -15.90
N PHE A 51 3.56 5.74 -16.68
CA PHE A 51 5.01 5.58 -16.58
C PHE A 51 5.54 6.31 -15.34
N ASN A 52 6.67 5.83 -14.82
CA ASN A 52 7.28 6.38 -13.61
C ASN A 52 8.01 7.70 -13.92
N SER A 53 7.27 8.81 -13.99
CA SER A 53 7.82 10.16 -14.17
C SER A 53 7.49 11.07 -12.98
N ARG A 54 8.38 12.01 -12.64
CA ARG A 54 8.12 13.03 -11.61
C ARG A 54 7.29 14.21 -12.15
N SER A 55 6.23 13.91 -12.91
CA SER A 55 5.36 14.92 -13.49
C SER A 55 4.12 15.16 -12.62
N LEU A 56 3.84 16.43 -12.30
CA LEU A 56 2.61 16.85 -11.62
C LEU A 56 1.37 16.54 -12.46
N LEU A 57 1.46 16.69 -13.80
CA LEU A 57 0.37 16.34 -14.71
C LEU A 57 0.07 14.84 -14.65
N ARG A 58 1.12 14.00 -14.63
CA ARG A 58 0.96 12.55 -14.44
C ARG A 58 0.31 12.27 -13.08
N LYS A 59 0.74 12.96 -12.01
CA LYS A 59 0.16 12.78 -10.68
C LYS A 59 -1.32 13.18 -10.64
N ALA A 60 -1.70 14.25 -11.33
CA ALA A 60 -3.09 14.68 -11.48
C ALA A 60 -3.91 13.63 -12.26
N ALA A 61 -3.32 12.97 -13.26
CA ALA A 61 -3.98 11.89 -14.01
C ALA A 61 -4.25 10.63 -13.17
N GLU A 62 -3.54 10.41 -12.05
CA GLU A 62 -3.84 9.30 -11.14
C GLU A 62 -5.23 9.41 -10.51
N ILE A 63 -5.73 10.64 -10.27
CA ILE A 63 -7.02 10.89 -9.61
C ILE A 63 -8.21 10.34 -10.43
N PRO A 64 -8.44 10.78 -11.69
CA PRO A 64 -9.57 10.28 -12.47
C PRO A 64 -9.44 8.78 -12.77
N LEU A 65 -8.22 8.26 -12.97
CA LEU A 65 -8.00 6.83 -13.17
C LEU A 65 -8.31 6.02 -11.91
N ALA A 66 -7.95 6.51 -10.72
CA ALA A 66 -8.25 5.84 -9.47
C ALA A 66 -9.75 5.80 -9.20
N ILE A 67 -10.47 6.90 -9.45
CA ILE A 67 -11.93 6.94 -9.34
C ILE A 67 -12.56 5.95 -10.32
N TYR A 68 -12.11 5.95 -11.58
CA TYR A 68 -12.61 5.02 -12.59
C TYR A 68 -12.39 3.55 -12.19
N LEU A 69 -11.19 3.19 -11.71
CA LEU A 69 -10.89 1.84 -11.22
C LEU A 69 -11.81 1.43 -10.07
N ASP A 70 -12.10 2.34 -9.14
CA ASP A 70 -12.97 2.07 -7.98
C ASP A 70 -14.44 1.89 -8.37
N ILE A 71 -14.88 2.52 -9.45
CA ILE A 71 -16.23 2.36 -10.01
C ILE A 71 -16.38 0.99 -10.68
N VAL A 72 -15.38 0.57 -11.45
CA VAL A 72 -15.49 -0.63 -12.30
C VAL A 72 -15.01 -1.92 -11.63
N LEU A 73 -14.18 -1.82 -10.58
CA LEU A 73 -13.66 -2.99 -9.85
C LEU A 73 -14.07 -2.96 -8.38
N PRO A 74 -14.47 -4.11 -7.80
CA PRO A 74 -14.69 -4.19 -6.38
C PRO A 74 -13.37 -4.02 -5.62
N LYS A 75 -13.42 -3.47 -4.39
CA LYS A 75 -12.27 -3.23 -3.51
C LYS A 75 -11.35 -4.44 -3.35
N LYS A 76 -11.93 -5.63 -3.22
CA LYS A 76 -11.19 -6.90 -3.16
C LYS A 76 -10.31 -7.13 -4.39
N ARG A 77 -10.84 -6.84 -5.59
CA ARG A 77 -10.12 -7.00 -6.86
C ARG A 77 -9.01 -5.96 -7.01
N ILE A 78 -9.26 -4.71 -6.60
CA ILE A 78 -8.23 -3.66 -6.59
C ILE A 78 -7.06 -4.07 -5.68
N MET A 79 -7.36 -4.55 -4.47
CA MET A 79 -6.34 -5.03 -3.54
C MET A 79 -5.55 -6.21 -4.12
N GLU A 80 -6.23 -7.18 -4.73
CA GLU A 80 -5.57 -8.32 -5.38
C GLU A 80 -4.60 -7.87 -6.48
N ILE A 81 -5.03 -6.97 -7.37
CA ILE A 81 -4.19 -6.43 -8.43
C ILE A 81 -3.00 -5.67 -7.82
N TYR A 82 -3.26 -4.78 -6.87
CA TYR A 82 -2.23 -4.00 -6.17
C TYR A 82 -1.13 -4.90 -5.61
N LEU A 83 -1.50 -5.93 -4.85
CA LEU A 83 -0.54 -6.84 -4.23
C LEU A 83 0.29 -7.62 -5.25
N ASN A 84 -0.25 -7.88 -6.44
CA ASN A 84 0.42 -8.63 -7.51
C ASN A 84 1.31 -7.77 -8.41
N ILE A 85 1.03 -6.48 -8.55
CA ILE A 85 1.85 -5.57 -9.38
C ILE A 85 2.84 -4.73 -8.56
N ALA A 86 2.68 -4.69 -7.24
CA ALA A 86 3.63 -4.01 -6.38
C ALA A 86 5.00 -4.72 -6.40
N GLU A 87 6.06 -3.92 -6.37
CA GLU A 87 7.44 -4.41 -6.25
C GLU A 87 7.80 -4.55 -4.77
N TRP A 88 8.09 -5.78 -4.34
CA TRP A 88 8.35 -6.14 -2.94
C TRP A 88 9.85 -6.30 -2.64
N GLY A 89 10.69 -6.18 -3.66
CA GLY A 89 12.14 -6.36 -3.64
C GLY A 89 12.67 -6.20 -5.05
N ASP A 90 13.99 -6.07 -5.19
CA ASP A 90 14.65 -5.93 -6.49
C ASP A 90 14.17 -7.01 -7.50
N GLY A 91 13.44 -6.58 -8.52
CA GLY A 91 12.86 -7.44 -9.56
C GLY A 91 11.79 -8.42 -9.07
N THR A 92 11.27 -8.24 -7.86
CA THR A 92 10.29 -9.14 -7.23
C THR A 92 8.91 -8.49 -7.21
N PHE A 93 8.15 -8.72 -8.28
CA PHE A 93 6.78 -8.24 -8.42
C PHE A 93 5.78 -9.27 -7.90
N GLY A 94 4.86 -8.81 -7.07
CA GLY A 94 3.77 -9.62 -6.55
C GLY A 94 4.03 -10.29 -5.21
N ILE A 95 2.97 -10.35 -4.40
CA ILE A 95 3.04 -10.84 -3.01
C ILE A 95 3.39 -12.33 -2.92
N GLU A 96 2.94 -13.15 -3.88
CA GLU A 96 3.30 -14.57 -3.93
C GLU A 96 4.80 -14.75 -4.18
N ALA A 97 5.35 -14.07 -5.19
CA ALA A 97 6.78 -14.11 -5.48
C ALA A 97 7.60 -13.62 -4.27
N ALA A 98 7.14 -12.57 -3.58
CA ALA A 98 7.77 -12.07 -2.38
C ALA A 98 7.74 -13.09 -1.22
N ALA A 99 6.58 -13.72 -0.97
CA ALA A 99 6.41 -14.73 0.05
C ALA A 99 7.36 -15.92 -0.16
N GLN A 100 7.46 -16.39 -1.41
CA GLN A 100 8.37 -17.47 -1.79
C GLN A 100 9.84 -17.05 -1.67
N ARG A 101 10.18 -15.83 -2.10
CA ARG A 101 11.55 -15.30 -2.04
C ARG A 101 12.06 -15.21 -0.60
N TYR A 102 11.29 -14.57 0.27
CA TYR A 102 11.73 -14.20 1.61
C TYR A 102 11.43 -15.25 2.69
N PHE A 103 10.34 -16.00 2.54
CA PHE A 103 9.86 -16.91 3.58
C PHE A 103 9.69 -18.36 3.13
N LYS A 104 9.89 -18.67 1.83
CA LYS A 104 9.76 -20.02 1.26
C LYS A 104 8.39 -20.64 1.56
N ARG A 105 7.34 -19.80 1.48
CA ARG A 105 5.95 -20.18 1.78
C ARG A 105 5.01 -19.51 0.79
N PRO A 106 3.87 -20.15 0.48
CA PRO A 106 2.77 -19.50 -0.23
C PRO A 106 2.28 -18.25 0.51
N ALA A 107 1.87 -17.21 -0.21
CA ALA A 107 1.33 -15.98 0.38
C ALA A 107 0.11 -16.24 1.28
N ALA A 108 -0.71 -17.23 0.92
CA ALA A 108 -1.85 -17.68 1.72
C ALA A 108 -1.47 -18.22 3.10
N ASN A 109 -0.23 -18.70 3.25
CA ASN A 109 0.29 -19.33 4.48
C ASN A 109 1.24 -18.41 5.27
N LEU A 110 1.29 -17.11 4.94
CA LEU A 110 2.06 -16.14 5.70
C LEU A 110 1.44 -15.94 7.08
N SER A 111 2.28 -15.94 8.11
CA SER A 111 1.84 -15.51 9.44
C SER A 111 1.55 -14.00 9.44
N ALA A 112 0.72 -13.54 10.39
CA ALA A 112 0.46 -12.12 10.59
C ALA A 112 1.76 -11.30 10.71
N ARG A 113 2.75 -11.89 11.37
CA ARG A 113 4.09 -11.33 11.53
C ARG A 113 4.83 -11.17 10.20
N GLN A 114 4.86 -12.22 9.37
CA GLN A 114 5.52 -12.21 8.07
C GLN A 114 4.85 -11.22 7.10
N ALA A 115 3.51 -11.19 7.09
CA ALA A 115 2.74 -10.23 6.31
C ALA A 115 3.03 -8.78 6.74
N ALA A 116 3.15 -8.52 8.06
CA ALA A 116 3.53 -7.22 8.57
C ALA A 116 4.96 -6.82 8.16
N LEU A 117 5.92 -7.76 8.20
CA LEU A 117 7.30 -7.51 7.76
C LEU A 117 7.38 -7.15 6.27
N LEU A 118 6.66 -7.88 5.41
CA LEU A 118 6.53 -7.53 3.98
C LEU A 118 5.92 -6.14 3.79
N THR A 119 4.86 -5.83 4.54
CA THR A 119 4.21 -4.51 4.49
C THR A 119 5.21 -3.39 4.87
N VAL A 120 6.03 -3.57 5.91
CA VAL A 120 7.04 -2.57 6.30
C VAL A 120 8.12 -2.40 5.23
N ALA A 121 8.43 -3.44 4.46
CA ALA A 121 9.43 -3.37 3.39
C ALA A 121 8.92 -2.55 2.19
N LEU A 122 7.61 -2.56 1.94
CA LEU A 122 6.99 -2.02 0.72
C LEU A 122 7.37 -0.58 0.35
N PRO A 123 7.51 0.39 1.29
CA PRO A 123 7.90 1.76 0.92
C PRO A 123 9.36 1.89 0.48
N ASN A 124 10.24 0.94 0.85
CA ASN A 124 11.64 0.95 0.44
C ASN A 124 12.16 -0.50 0.34
N PRO A 125 11.76 -1.23 -0.72
CA PRO A 125 11.99 -2.67 -0.83
C PRO A 125 13.45 -3.02 -1.14
N PHE A 126 14.22 -2.09 -1.70
CA PHE A 126 15.65 -2.26 -2.01
C PHE A 126 16.52 -2.29 -0.75
N VAL A 127 16.16 -1.50 0.27
CA VAL A 127 16.95 -1.39 1.51
C VAL A 127 16.43 -2.34 2.60
N ARG A 128 15.11 -2.60 2.62
CA ARG A 128 14.48 -3.36 3.71
C ARG A 128 14.34 -4.83 3.33
N ASN A 129 15.09 -5.71 3.99
CA ASN A 129 14.94 -7.15 3.83
C ASN A 129 13.96 -7.73 4.89
N PRO A 130 12.75 -8.17 4.51
CA PRO A 130 11.76 -8.72 5.44
C PRO A 130 12.16 -10.08 6.03
N ALA A 131 13.06 -10.84 5.39
CA ALA A 131 13.62 -12.09 5.92
C ALA A 131 14.73 -11.86 6.96
N LYS A 132 15.40 -10.69 6.92
CA LYS A 132 16.46 -10.32 7.86
C LYS A 132 16.17 -8.94 8.50
N PRO A 133 15.09 -8.79 9.27
CA PRO A 133 14.68 -7.50 9.77
C PRO A 133 15.58 -7.02 10.92
N GLY A 134 16.09 -5.79 10.80
CA GLY A 134 16.73 -5.07 11.90
C GLY A 134 15.76 -4.67 13.01
N ALA A 135 16.27 -4.12 14.12
CA ALA A 135 15.46 -3.77 15.29
C ALA A 135 14.32 -2.79 14.97
N GLY A 136 14.60 -1.74 14.18
CA GLY A 136 13.58 -0.76 13.76
C GLY A 136 12.46 -1.39 12.93
N MET A 137 12.80 -2.24 11.96
CA MET A 137 11.82 -2.95 11.13
C MET A 137 10.95 -3.88 11.97
N ARG A 138 11.52 -4.59 12.95
CA ARG A 138 10.75 -5.45 13.87
C ARG A 138 9.77 -4.63 14.71
N ARG A 139 10.16 -3.46 15.19
CA ARG A 139 9.28 -2.57 15.96
C ARG A 139 8.12 -2.05 15.11
N LEU A 140 8.39 -1.61 13.88
CA LEU A 140 7.35 -1.17 12.94
C LEU A 140 6.39 -2.30 12.58
N ALA A 141 6.92 -3.51 12.32
CA ALA A 141 6.08 -4.66 12.02
C ALA A 141 5.18 -5.01 13.21
N ASN A 142 5.67 -4.90 14.46
CA ASN A 142 4.83 -5.13 15.65
C ASN A 142 3.67 -4.13 15.72
N LEU A 143 3.93 -2.86 15.38
CA LEU A 143 2.91 -1.83 15.37
C LEU A 143 1.85 -2.10 14.30
N ILE A 144 2.26 -2.40 13.06
CA ILE A 144 1.34 -2.68 11.95
C ILE A 144 0.52 -3.94 12.23
N GLU A 145 1.15 -4.98 12.76
CA GLU A 145 0.48 -6.22 13.16
C GLU A 145 -0.62 -5.95 14.20
N ARG A 146 -0.32 -5.19 15.25
CA ARG A 146 -1.30 -4.79 16.27
C ARG A 146 -2.43 -3.94 15.66
N ARG A 147 -2.12 -3.00 14.78
CA ARG A 147 -3.13 -2.19 14.08
C ARG A 147 -4.03 -3.04 13.18
N ALA A 148 -3.43 -3.96 12.43
CA ALA A 148 -4.16 -4.88 11.56
C ALA A 148 -5.08 -5.81 12.36
N ALA A 149 -4.63 -6.33 13.50
CA ALA A 149 -5.46 -7.14 14.39
C ALA A 149 -6.67 -6.36 14.96
N LYS A 150 -6.51 -5.06 15.18
CA LYS A 150 -7.56 -4.17 15.69
C LYS A 150 -8.44 -3.54 14.61
N ALA A 151 -8.14 -3.77 13.32
CA ALA A 151 -8.85 -3.10 12.22
C ALA A 151 -10.33 -3.48 12.13
N GLY A 152 -10.74 -4.65 12.64
CA GLY A 152 -12.16 -5.02 12.76
C GLY A 152 -12.93 -4.94 11.44
N GLY A 153 -13.95 -4.08 11.39
CA GLY A 153 -14.79 -3.82 10.21
C GLY A 153 -14.20 -2.87 9.17
N TYR A 154 -13.15 -2.10 9.51
CA TYR A 154 -12.52 -1.13 8.60
C TYR A 154 -11.87 -1.78 7.36
N VAL A 155 -11.65 -3.10 7.40
CA VAL A 155 -11.12 -3.90 6.30
C VAL A 155 -12.15 -4.87 5.72
N GLY A 156 -13.43 -4.67 6.03
CA GLY A 156 -14.51 -5.59 5.63
C GLY A 156 -14.70 -5.70 4.11
N CYS A 157 -14.35 -4.66 3.34
CA CYS A 157 -14.54 -4.62 1.90
C CYS A 157 -13.61 -5.56 1.09
N VAL A 158 -12.61 -6.17 1.73
CA VAL A 158 -11.65 -7.11 1.10
C VAL A 158 -11.79 -8.55 1.58
N ARG A 159 -12.76 -8.83 2.46
CA ARG A 159 -13.05 -10.21 2.89
C ARG A 159 -13.73 -10.99 1.76
#